data_AF-N6XVU0-F1
#
_entry.id   AF-N6XVU0-F1
#
_cell.length_a   1.000
_cell.length_b   1.000
_cell.length_c   1.000
_cell.angle_alpha   90.00
_cell.angle_beta   90.00
_cell.angle_gamma   90.00
#
_symmetry.space_group_name_H-M   'P 1'
#
loop_
_entity.id
_entity.type
_entity.pdbx_description
1 polymer ?
#
loop_
_entity_poly.entity_id
_entity_poly.type
_entity_poly.pdbx_seq_one_letter_code
_entity_poly.pdbx_strand_id
1 'polypeptide(L)' 'MKQLVLDIRPDAPPTLENFVAGANAELVATVSLLASPATAEQLPARHIYLWGAPGSGRSHLLRAAVDAARAAG' A
#
# COMPACT_ATOMS: atom_id res chain seq x y z
N MET A 1 20.38 38.87 5.14
CA MET A 1 19.33 37.82 5.05
C MET A 1 19.93 36.51 5.55
N LYS A 2 19.21 35.73 6.37
CA LYS A 2 19.70 34.45 6.92
C LYS A 2 18.83 33.32 6.35
N GLN A 3 19.41 32.43 5.55
CA GLN A 3 18.74 31.24 5.03
C GLN A 3 18.58 30.21 6.15
N LEU A 4 17.36 29.79 6.42
CA LEU A 4 17.07 28.69 7.32
C LEU A 4 17.23 27.36 6.58
N VAL A 5 17.72 26.34 7.27
CA VAL A 5 17.82 24.99 6.72
C VAL A 5 16.40 24.40 6.69
N LEU A 6 15.94 24.00 5.51
CA LEU A 6 14.74 23.19 5.37
C LEU A 6 15.13 21.73 5.59
N ASP A 7 14.61 21.14 6.68
CA ASP A 7 14.87 19.75 7.02
C ASP A 7 14.04 18.81 6.11
N ILE A 8 14.51 18.64 4.88
CA ILE A 8 13.91 17.72 3.90
C ILE A 8 14.31 16.30 4.30
N ARG A 9 13.32 15.53 4.77
CA ARG A 9 13.49 14.12 5.10
C ARG A 9 13.10 13.25 3.91
N PRO A 10 13.66 12.03 3.80
CA PRO A 10 13.20 11.05 2.82
C PRO A 10 11.72 10.74 3.02
N ASP A 11 11.03 10.42 1.93
CA ASP A 11 9.64 9.97 1.99
C ASP A 11 9.52 8.73 2.87
N ALA A 12 8.41 8.65 3.61
CA ALA A 12 8.09 7.45 4.37
C ALA A 12 7.95 6.25 3.41
N PRO A 13 8.35 5.04 3.84
CA PRO A 13 8.13 3.84 3.04
C PRO A 13 6.63 3.64 2.79
N PRO A 14 6.24 3.06 1.64
CA PRO A 14 4.84 2.85 1.31
C PRO A 14 4.21 1.80 2.23
N THR A 15 3.15 2.18 2.94
CA THR A 15 2.33 1.28 3.74
C THR A 15 0.88 1.35 3.26
N LEU A 16 0.04 0.40 3.69
CA LEU A 16 -1.39 0.47 3.38
C LEU A 16 -2.06 1.64 4.12
N GLU A 17 -1.56 1.98 5.31
CA GLU A 17 -2.06 3.07 6.16
C GLU A 17 -1.78 4.46 5.57
N ASN A 18 -0.67 4.63 4.84
CA ASN A 18 -0.31 5.90 4.21
C ASN A 18 -0.74 5.98 2.73
N PHE A 19 -1.53 5.03 2.24
CA PHE A 19 -2.16 5.10 0.92
C PHE A 19 -3.49 5.87 1.01
N VAL A 20 -3.64 6.90 0.18
CA VAL A 20 -4.89 7.67 0.10
C VAL A 20 -5.92 6.90 -0.71
N ALA A 21 -6.82 6.18 -0.03
CA ALA A 21 -7.74 5.25 -0.67
C ALA A 21 -8.71 5.92 -1.66
N GLY A 22 -9.32 7.06 -1.29
CA GLY A 22 -10.38 7.67 -2.08
C GLY A 22 -11.51 6.67 -2.39
N ALA A 23 -11.88 6.54 -3.67
CA ALA A 23 -12.87 5.56 -4.11
C ALA A 23 -12.36 4.09 -4.13
N ASN A 24 -11.06 3.86 -3.85
CA ASN A 24 -10.44 2.54 -3.91
C ASN A 24 -10.45 1.82 -2.54
N ALA A 25 -11.35 2.17 -1.63
CA ALA A 25 -11.38 1.58 -0.28
C ALA A 25 -11.50 0.04 -0.31
N GLU A 26 -12.34 -0.49 -1.19
CA GLU A 26 -12.52 -1.94 -1.38
C GLU A 26 -11.24 -2.62 -1.89
N LEU A 27 -10.54 -1.99 -2.83
CA LEU A 27 -9.24 -2.48 -3.30
C LEU A 27 -8.23 -2.54 -2.14
N VAL A 28 -8.13 -1.48 -1.33
CA VAL A 28 -7.19 -1.43 -0.19
C VAL A 28 -7.52 -2.52 0.83
N ALA A 29 -8.81 -2.71 1.15
CA ALA A 29 -9.26 -3.79 2.03
C ALA A 29 -8.90 -5.17 1.47
N THR A 30 -9.14 -5.40 0.18
CA THR A 30 -8.82 -6.67 -0.49
C THR A 30 -7.31 -6.95 -0.45
N VAL A 31 -6.48 -5.94 -0.72
CA VAL A 31 -5.01 -6.06 -0.62
C VAL A 31 -4.57 -6.36 0.81
N SER A 32 -5.18 -5.73 1.81
CA SER A 32 -4.89 -6.01 3.23
C SER A 32 -5.24 -7.44 3.63
N LEU A 33 -6.38 -7.96 3.17
CA LEU A 33 -6.77 -9.35 3.43
C LEU A 33 -5.85 -10.34 2.73
N LEU A 34 -5.43 -10.03 1.51
CA LEU A 34 -4.51 -10.87 0.74
C LEU A 34 -3.12 -10.94 1.37
N ALA A 35 -2.68 -9.88 2.03
CA ALA A 35 -1.34 -9.79 2.62
C ALA A 35 -1.13 -10.73 3.82
N SER A 36 -2.17 -11.26 4.46
CA SER A 36 -2.01 -12.20 5.58
C SER A 36 -2.55 -13.59 5.23
N PRO A 37 -1.79 -14.68 5.47
CA PRO A 37 -2.28 -16.05 5.26
C PRO A 37 -3.57 -16.37 6.04
N ALA A 38 -3.73 -15.79 7.23
CA ALA A 38 -4.89 -16.01 8.10
C ALA A 38 -6.19 -15.41 7.53
N THR A 39 -6.08 -14.35 6.72
CA THR A 39 -7.24 -13.67 6.12
C THR A 39 -7.37 -13.94 4.64
N ALA A 40 -6.31 -14.36 3.95
CA ALA A 40 -6.32 -14.60 2.50
C ALA A 40 -7.31 -15.71 2.10
N GLU A 41 -7.64 -16.64 3.00
CA GLU A 41 -8.64 -17.69 2.75
C GLU A 41 -10.07 -17.17 2.71
N GLN A 42 -10.32 -15.98 3.26
CA GLN A 42 -11.62 -15.31 3.25
C GLN A 42 -11.91 -14.70 1.88
N LEU A 43 -10.89 -14.52 1.03
CA LEU A 43 -11.05 -13.98 -0.31
C LEU A 43 -11.50 -15.08 -1.28
N PRO A 44 -12.47 -14.78 -2.18
CA PRO A 44 -12.90 -15.72 -3.21
C PRO A 44 -11.80 -16.03 -4.23
N ALA A 45 -10.81 -15.14 -4.37
CA ALA A 45 -9.64 -15.33 -5.21
C ALA A 45 -8.37 -14.86 -4.50
N ARG A 46 -7.28 -15.64 -4.64
CA ARG A 46 -5.96 -15.34 -4.04
C ARG A 46 -5.03 -14.55 -4.96
N HIS A 47 -5.57 -13.96 -6.02
CA HIS A 47 -4.81 -13.14 -6.96
C HIS A 47 -5.65 -11.94 -7.37
N ILE A 48 -4.97 -10.80 -7.56
CA ILE A 48 -5.59 -9.53 -7.94
C ILE A 48 -4.83 -8.99 -9.15
N TYR A 49 -5.55 -8.57 -10.18
CA TYR A 49 -5.00 -7.81 -11.28
C TYR A 49 -5.33 -6.32 -11.09
N LEU A 50 -4.31 -5.50 -10.87
CA LEU A 50 -4.48 -4.06 -10.63
C LEU A 50 -4.00 -3.24 -11.83
N TRP A 51 -4.88 -2.38 -12.35
CA TRP A 51 -4.62 -1.47 -13.46
C TRP A 51 -5.01 -0.03 -13.08
N GLY A 52 -4.48 0.94 -13.82
CA GLY A 52 -4.70 2.35 -13.57
C GLY A 52 -3.71 3.22 -14.32
N ALA A 53 -3.99 4.53 -14.38
CA ALA A 53 -3.12 5.51 -15.03
C ALA A 53 -1.72 5.57 -14.39
N PRO A 54 -0.71 6.14 -15.08
CA PRO A 54 0.57 6.49 -14.45
C PRO A 54 0.34 7.35 -13.19
N GLY A 55 1.08 7.07 -12.12
CA GLY A 55 0.94 7.79 -10.84
C GLY A 55 -0.23 7.34 -9.94
N SER A 56 -1.04 6.36 -10.35
CA SER A 56 -2.17 5.83 -9.55
C SER A 56 -1.79 5.06 -8.27
N GLY A 57 -0.50 4.92 -7.95
CA GLY A 57 -0.06 4.24 -6.74
C GLY A 57 -0.03 2.70 -6.80
N ARG A 58 -0.12 2.08 -7.99
CA ARG A 58 -0.01 0.61 -8.15
C ARG A 58 1.24 0.02 -7.49
N SER A 59 2.41 0.63 -7.72
CA SER A 59 3.66 0.20 -7.09
C SER A 59 3.71 0.49 -5.59
N HIS A 60 2.96 1.49 -5.10
CA HIS A 60 2.81 1.76 -3.66
C HIS A 60 2.07 0.60 -3.01
N LEU A 61 0.89 0.26 -3.52
CA LEU A 61 0.06 -0.84 -3.01
C LEU A 61 0.81 -2.18 -3.05
N LEU A 62 1.55 -2.47 -4.12
CA LEU A 62 2.33 -3.72 -4.19
C LEU A 62 3.42 -3.78 -3.12
N ARG A 63 4.19 -2.70 -2.93
CA ARG A 63 5.26 -2.65 -1.91
C ARG A 63 4.67 -2.75 -0.50
N ALA A 64 3.60 -1.99 -0.24
CA ALA A 64 2.89 -2.04 1.02
C ALA A 64 2.32 -3.43 1.34
N ALA A 65 1.79 -4.14 0.34
CA ALA A 65 1.28 -5.51 0.51
C ALA A 65 2.40 -6.50 0.84
N VAL A 66 3.57 -6.38 0.18
CA VAL A 66 4.74 -7.22 0.47
C VAL A 66 5.24 -6.98 1.89
N ASP A 67 5.32 -5.72 2.32
CA ASP A 67 5.79 -5.38 3.67
C ASP A 67 4.78 -5.82 4.74
N ALA A 68 3.48 -5.69 4.48
CA ALA A 68 2.43 -6.23 5.35
C ALA A 68 2.50 -7.77 5.44
N ALA A 69 2.75 -8.47 4.33
CA ALA A 69 2.89 -9.92 4.33
C ALA A 69 4.11 -10.39 5.11
N ARG A 70 5.26 -9.72 4.94
CA ARG A 70 6.46 -9.99 5.74
C ARG A 70 6.22 -9.81 7.24
N ALA A 71 5.41 -8.84 7.63
CA ALA A 71 5.06 -8.61 9.03
C ALA A 71 4.10 -9.67 9.59
N ALA A 72 3.31 -10.33 8.73
CA ALA A 72 2.34 -11.35 9.12
C ALA A 72 2.95 -12.76 9.32
N GLY A 73 4.19 -12.98 8.85
CA GLY A 73 4.90 -14.27 8.94
C GLY A 73 4.69 -15.17 7.73
#